data_AF-A0A7W7QEK2-F1
#
_entry.id   AF-A0A7W7QEK2-F1
#
_cell.length_a   1.000
_cell.length_b   1.000
_cell.length_c   1.000
_cell.angle_alpha   90.00
_cell.angle_beta   90.00
_cell.angle_gamma   90.00
#
_symmetry.space_group_name_H-M   'P 1'
#
loop_
_entity.id
_entity.type
_entity.pdbx_description
1 polymer ?
#
loop_
_entity_poly.entity_id
_entity_poly.type
_entity_poly.pdbx_seq_one_letter_code
_entity_poly.pdbx_strand_id
1 'polypeptide(L)'
;MAGEIVAARDGVGLAELTDDDRRVLDEQGDGAYDVDPDDRPALHFTFEVHRLAIVAAETGAVLGSVNWHAVGYGRTAACTAWNIGIGLLPAARGKGAGVTALRLLIEHLFATTEVDRIEASADVGNVRSQKALRKAGMRREGVLRGAQRRGGERRDMVGFAILRSDLPDPDAVREIVATGDGIALAVPLPGDAEAMGEQRYASDFDLDPDDRPLRHHPTSERLVVLDRATEQLLGAISWHAVGYGPTAACEAWNIGLALVPEVRGRGAGTTATRLLAEYLFASTDIDRIEASTDRENVPAQRVLAKAGFRPEGLIRGGQLRGGRRRDMLSYSLLRTDAIEDAESADRHVVIERDGVVLAEPGPGDREAFYVAAAGDFAVDPDDRPRVAGPARTSLFSVLDAGTGDLLGGVSWHAVDYGGTVSCSAWNIGIGLLPAARGRGIGTAAQRLLVEHLLATTELDRVEASTDIDNVAEQRALEKAGFRREGVLRGAQLRGGVRRDLVHYGLVRSDVEA
;
A
#
# COMPACT_ATOMS: atom_id res chain seq x y z
N MET A 1 46.98 -4.60 15.86
CA MET A 1 46.57 -4.30 14.47
C MET A 1 45.16 -4.86 14.34
N ALA A 2 44.17 -4.08 13.89
CA ALA A 2 42.80 -4.58 13.76
C ALA A 2 42.75 -5.80 12.82
N GLY A 3 41.84 -6.74 13.09
CA GLY A 3 41.60 -7.90 12.23
C GLY A 3 41.13 -7.51 10.83
N GLU A 4 41.01 -8.49 9.93
CA GLU A 4 40.52 -8.26 8.58
C GLU A 4 39.10 -7.67 8.60
N ILE A 5 38.88 -6.58 7.85
CA ILE A 5 37.58 -5.91 7.77
C ILE A 5 36.69 -6.72 6.83
N VAL A 6 35.59 -7.26 7.36
CA VAL A 6 34.61 -8.07 6.61
C VAL A 6 33.55 -7.21 5.92
N ALA A 7 33.27 -6.01 6.43
CA ALA A 7 32.35 -5.05 5.82
C ALA A 7 32.62 -3.63 6.32
N ALA A 8 32.41 -2.61 5.47
CA ALA A 8 32.56 -1.21 5.88
C ALA A 8 31.60 -0.26 5.14
N ARG A 9 31.10 0.77 5.86
CA ARG A 9 30.27 1.87 5.33
C ARG A 9 30.41 3.08 6.25
N ASP A 10 30.32 4.30 5.69
CA ASP A 10 30.29 5.56 6.45
C ASP A 10 31.38 5.72 7.52
N GLY A 11 32.61 5.26 7.21
CA GLY A 11 33.76 5.34 8.12
C GLY A 11 33.76 4.31 9.26
N VAL A 12 32.82 3.36 9.27
CA VAL A 12 32.72 2.27 10.26
C VAL A 12 32.91 0.93 9.56
N GLY A 13 33.70 0.05 10.16
CA GLY A 13 33.93 -1.32 9.70
C GLY A 13 33.53 -2.37 10.75
N LEU A 14 33.15 -3.55 10.27
CA LEU A 14 33.14 -4.78 11.05
C LEU A 14 34.40 -5.57 10.71
N ALA A 15 35.14 -6.01 11.71
CA ALA A 15 36.40 -6.72 11.54
C ALA A 15 36.46 -7.97 12.43
N GLU A 16 37.29 -8.93 12.06
CA GLU A 16 37.61 -10.06 12.94
C GLU A 16 38.08 -9.56 14.32
N LEU A 17 37.53 -10.13 15.39
CA LEU A 17 37.82 -9.71 16.75
C LEU A 17 39.13 -10.33 17.24
N THR A 18 40.18 -9.51 17.37
CA THR A 18 41.51 -9.96 17.85
C THR A 18 41.64 -9.91 19.37
N ASP A 19 42.68 -10.54 19.93
CA ASP A 19 42.96 -10.49 21.37
C ASP A 19 43.32 -9.08 21.87
N ASP A 20 43.97 -8.27 21.02
CA ASP A 20 44.23 -6.86 21.32
C ASP A 20 42.94 -6.05 21.39
N ASP A 21 41.99 -6.30 20.47
CA ASP A 21 40.69 -5.63 20.48
C ASP A 21 39.89 -5.98 21.74
N ARG A 22 39.92 -7.25 22.18
CA ARG A 22 39.31 -7.68 23.45
C ARG A 22 39.86 -6.92 24.64
N ARG A 23 41.19 -6.82 24.73
CA ARG A 23 41.85 -6.05 25.79
C ARG A 23 41.42 -4.58 25.80
N VAL A 24 41.34 -3.94 24.62
CA VAL A 24 40.87 -2.56 24.50
C VAL A 24 39.42 -2.42 24.96
N LEU A 25 38.56 -3.37 24.59
CA LEU A 25 37.16 -3.38 25.00
C LEU A 25 37.00 -3.55 26.51
N ASP A 26 37.80 -4.41 27.13
CA ASP A 26 37.79 -4.65 28.57
C ASP A 26 38.33 -3.44 29.36
N GLU A 27 39.41 -2.82 28.89
CA GLU A 27 40.05 -1.68 29.57
C GLU A 27 39.23 -0.37 29.45
N GLN A 28 38.55 -0.17 28.32
CA GLN A 28 37.84 1.09 28.02
C GLN A 28 36.32 0.98 28.14
N GLY A 29 35.80 -0.23 28.37
CA GLY A 29 34.39 -0.48 28.61
C GLY A 29 33.93 0.12 29.95
N ASP A 30 32.64 0.47 30.04
CA ASP A 30 32.02 0.99 31.28
C ASP A 30 31.01 0.02 31.91
N GLY A 31 30.82 -1.17 31.33
CA GLY A 31 29.91 -2.20 31.82
C GLY A 31 28.46 -1.73 32.01
N ALA A 32 28.05 -0.61 31.41
CA ALA A 32 26.80 0.09 31.76
C ALA A 32 25.52 -0.74 31.58
N TYR A 33 25.61 -1.83 30.82
CA TYR A 33 24.49 -2.74 30.52
C TYR A 33 24.83 -4.20 30.77
N ASP A 34 25.87 -4.47 31.57
CA ASP A 34 26.21 -5.82 31.96
C ASP A 34 25.11 -6.37 32.89
N VAL A 35 24.81 -7.66 32.72
CA VAL A 35 23.86 -8.36 33.58
C VAL A 35 24.52 -8.71 34.91
N ASP A 36 23.73 -8.79 35.97
CA ASP A 36 24.25 -9.15 37.29
C ASP A 36 24.91 -10.53 37.26
N PRO A 37 26.05 -10.73 37.94
CA PRO A 37 26.61 -12.06 38.14
C PRO A 37 25.62 -12.93 38.93
N ASP A 38 25.58 -14.21 38.59
CA ASP A 38 24.72 -15.21 39.22
C ASP A 38 25.56 -16.41 39.64
N ASP A 39 25.66 -16.63 40.95
CA ASP A 39 26.46 -17.71 41.54
C ASP A 39 25.79 -19.09 41.43
N ARG A 40 24.57 -19.15 40.89
CA ARG A 40 23.89 -20.42 40.61
C ARG A 40 24.59 -21.15 39.46
N PRO A 41 24.53 -22.50 39.42
CA PRO A 41 25.07 -23.25 38.29
C PRO A 41 24.39 -22.75 37.02
N ALA A 42 25.19 -22.26 36.06
CA ALA A 42 24.65 -21.78 34.80
C ALA A 42 23.81 -22.90 34.17
N LEU A 43 22.57 -22.59 33.78
CA LEU A 43 21.85 -23.42 32.83
C LEU A 43 22.63 -23.28 31.51
N HIS A 44 23.56 -24.19 31.27
CA HIS A 44 24.45 -24.16 30.11
C HIS A 44 23.64 -24.46 28.83
N PHE A 45 22.99 -23.45 28.29
CA PHE A 45 22.64 -23.44 26.87
C PHE A 45 23.96 -23.24 26.12
N THR A 46 24.54 -24.34 25.65
CA THR A 46 25.74 -24.30 24.82
C THR A 46 25.33 -23.95 23.41
N PHE A 47 25.37 -22.67 23.09
CA PHE A 47 25.31 -22.18 21.72
C PHE A 47 26.57 -21.39 21.43
N GLU A 48 27.00 -21.45 20.17
CA GLU A 48 28.12 -20.66 19.71
C GLU A 48 27.71 -19.18 19.65
N VAL A 49 28.55 -18.31 20.22
CA VAL A 49 28.36 -16.86 20.16
C VAL A 49 29.44 -16.29 19.26
N HIS A 50 29.04 -15.88 18.08
CA HIS A 50 29.93 -15.23 17.12
C HIS A 50 30.12 -13.76 17.49
N ARG A 51 31.29 -13.19 17.17
CA ARG A 51 31.65 -11.81 17.51
C ARG A 51 32.50 -11.17 16.43
N LEU A 52 32.27 -9.88 16.20
CA LEU A 52 33.12 -9.02 15.37
C LEU A 52 33.45 -7.73 16.13
N ALA A 53 34.63 -7.17 15.88
CA ALA A 53 35.00 -5.84 16.32
C ALA A 53 34.29 -4.78 15.46
N ILE A 54 33.83 -3.71 16.08
CA ILE A 54 33.43 -2.48 15.38
C ILE A 54 34.65 -1.58 15.36
N VAL A 55 35.13 -1.20 14.18
CA VAL A 55 36.34 -0.39 14.01
C VAL A 55 36.06 0.87 13.21
N ALA A 56 36.87 1.92 13.41
CA ALA A 56 36.93 3.03 12.48
C ALA A 56 37.61 2.55 11.19
N ALA A 57 36.92 2.62 10.06
CA ALA A 57 37.37 1.98 8.80
C ALA A 57 38.72 2.50 8.30
N GLU A 58 39.02 3.79 8.54
CA GLU A 58 40.26 4.42 8.07
C GLU A 58 41.46 4.11 8.97
N THR A 59 41.26 3.99 10.28
CA THR A 59 42.35 3.91 11.26
C THR A 59 42.47 2.54 11.91
N GLY A 60 41.47 1.67 11.79
CA GLY A 60 41.35 0.41 12.51
C GLY A 60 41.10 0.59 14.01
N ALA A 61 40.85 1.81 14.51
CA ALA A 61 40.63 2.04 15.93
C ALA A 61 39.35 1.34 16.41
N VAL A 62 39.42 0.58 17.50
CA VAL A 62 38.28 -0.12 18.08
C VAL A 62 37.26 0.87 18.63
N LEU A 63 36.00 0.70 18.23
CA LEU A 63 34.86 1.49 18.63
C LEU A 63 33.87 0.69 19.50
N GLY A 64 33.92 -0.63 19.43
CA GLY A 64 32.98 -1.52 20.11
C GLY A 64 33.03 -2.95 19.57
N SER A 65 31.97 -3.70 19.82
CA SER A 65 31.78 -5.06 19.30
C SER A 65 30.32 -5.34 19.01
N VAL A 66 30.08 -6.19 18.02
CA VAL A 66 28.80 -6.88 17.83
C VAL A 66 28.94 -8.37 18.14
N ASN A 67 27.85 -8.98 18.57
CA ASN A 67 27.76 -10.42 18.75
C ASN A 67 26.43 -10.95 18.24
N TRP A 68 26.38 -12.22 17.87
CA TRP A 68 25.14 -12.89 17.51
C TRP A 68 25.18 -14.37 17.84
N HIS A 69 24.00 -14.95 18.05
CA HIS A 69 23.81 -16.38 18.29
C HIS A 69 22.41 -16.83 17.83
N ALA A 70 22.27 -18.13 17.59
CA ALA A 70 21.02 -18.70 17.12
C ALA A 70 19.99 -18.81 18.26
N VAL A 71 18.74 -18.46 17.96
CA VAL A 71 17.57 -18.68 18.82
C VAL A 71 16.56 -19.53 18.08
N GLY A 72 16.03 -20.57 18.72
CA GLY A 72 15.08 -21.51 18.12
C GLY A 72 13.65 -21.29 18.61
N TYR A 73 12.71 -21.15 17.67
CA TYR A 73 11.26 -21.11 17.90
C TYR A 73 10.55 -22.40 17.50
N GLY A 74 11.28 -23.38 16.99
CA GLY A 74 10.76 -24.65 16.52
C GLY A 74 11.88 -25.65 16.27
N ARG A 75 11.52 -26.82 15.71
CA ARG A 75 12.45 -27.95 15.54
C ARG A 75 13.24 -27.92 14.23
N THR A 76 12.89 -27.04 13.30
CA THR A 76 13.51 -26.96 11.96
C THR A 76 14.39 -25.71 11.87
N ALA A 77 15.36 -25.73 10.95
CA ALA A 77 16.21 -24.57 10.66
C ALA A 77 15.41 -23.34 10.22
N ALA A 78 14.25 -23.54 9.59
CA ALA A 78 13.31 -22.47 9.23
C ALA A 78 12.67 -21.76 10.44
N CYS A 79 12.77 -22.34 11.65
CA CYS A 79 12.30 -21.73 12.89
C CYS A 79 13.43 -21.09 13.70
N THR A 80 14.60 -20.88 13.09
CA THR A 80 15.75 -20.23 13.73
C THR A 80 15.77 -18.74 13.41
N ALA A 81 16.13 -17.92 14.40
CA ALA A 81 16.43 -16.51 14.25
C ALA A 81 17.85 -16.22 14.74
N TRP A 82 18.45 -15.13 14.26
CA TRP A 82 19.67 -14.58 14.86
C TRP A 82 19.31 -13.56 15.93
N ASN A 83 19.75 -13.78 17.17
CA ASN A 83 19.70 -12.76 18.20
C ASN A 83 21.02 -11.98 18.22
N ILE A 84 20.94 -10.66 18.01
CA ILE A 84 22.11 -9.79 17.89
C ILE A 84 22.25 -8.86 19.09
N GLY A 85 23.50 -8.60 19.47
CA GLY A 85 23.89 -7.67 20.52
C GLY A 85 24.94 -6.68 20.02
N ILE A 86 24.89 -5.45 20.54
CA ILE A 86 25.86 -4.40 20.24
C ILE A 86 26.35 -3.72 21.52
N GLY A 87 27.66 -3.54 21.62
CA GLY A 87 28.32 -2.76 22.66
C GLY A 87 29.26 -1.73 22.03
N LEU A 88 29.14 -0.46 22.42
CA LEU A 88 30.05 0.61 22.00
C LEU A 88 30.86 1.11 23.19
N LEU A 89 32.14 1.38 22.95
CA LEU A 89 33.00 2.09 23.88
C LEU A 89 32.40 3.48 24.18
N PRO A 90 32.55 4.00 25.42
CA PRO A 90 32.01 5.30 25.81
C PRO A 90 32.38 6.43 24.83
N ALA A 91 33.62 6.44 24.32
CA ALA A 91 34.11 7.45 23.39
C ALA A 91 33.48 7.39 21.99
N ALA A 92 32.94 6.24 21.58
CA ALA A 92 32.33 6.03 20.26
C ALA A 92 30.81 6.32 20.23
N ARG A 93 30.23 6.56 21.41
CA ARG A 93 28.80 6.77 21.58
C ARG A 93 28.37 8.16 21.06
N GLY A 94 27.23 8.22 20.36
CA GLY A 94 26.54 9.44 19.96
C GLY A 94 26.93 9.93 18.56
N LYS A 95 27.82 9.19 17.88
CA LYS A 95 28.45 9.58 16.62
C LYS A 95 27.96 8.78 15.40
N GLY A 96 26.80 8.13 15.50
CA GLY A 96 26.23 7.31 14.42
C GLY A 96 26.77 5.88 14.32
N ALA A 97 27.97 5.59 14.83
CA ALA A 97 28.66 4.30 14.63
C ALA A 97 27.82 3.04 14.94
N GLY A 98 26.96 3.10 15.97
CA GLY A 98 26.11 1.96 16.33
C GLY A 98 25.04 1.62 15.30
N VAL A 99 24.46 2.62 14.62
CA VAL A 99 23.46 2.38 13.57
C VAL A 99 24.14 1.75 12.36
N THR A 100 25.29 2.29 11.94
CA THR A 100 26.07 1.76 10.82
C THR A 100 26.52 0.33 11.08
N ALA A 101 27.05 0.03 12.28
CA ALA A 101 27.45 -1.31 12.65
C ALA A 101 26.29 -2.32 12.66
N LEU A 102 25.11 -1.92 13.16
CA LEU A 102 23.91 -2.77 13.10
C LEU A 102 23.48 -3.05 11.67
N ARG A 103 23.47 -2.04 10.79
CA ARG A 103 23.13 -2.24 9.36
C ARG A 103 24.11 -3.18 8.67
N LEU A 104 25.41 -2.96 8.86
CA LEU A 104 26.44 -3.84 8.31
C LEU A 104 26.27 -5.29 8.79
N LEU A 105 25.96 -5.50 10.06
CA LEU A 105 25.74 -6.84 10.60
C LEU A 105 24.47 -7.48 10.02
N ILE A 106 23.35 -6.74 9.99
CA ILE A 106 22.07 -7.21 9.43
C ILE A 106 22.26 -7.63 7.97
N GLU A 107 22.87 -6.76 7.16
CA GLU A 107 23.15 -7.02 5.75
C GLU A 107 24.06 -8.24 5.58
N HIS A 108 25.14 -8.33 6.37
CA HIS A 108 26.07 -9.46 6.32
C HIS A 108 25.36 -10.78 6.68
N LEU A 109 24.57 -10.81 7.75
CA LEU A 109 23.85 -12.01 8.19
C LEU A 109 22.81 -12.46 7.17
N PHE A 110 22.05 -11.56 6.56
CA PHE A 110 21.13 -11.94 5.49
C PHE A 110 21.85 -12.36 4.20
N ALA A 111 22.98 -11.75 3.88
CA ALA A 111 23.75 -12.08 2.68
C ALA A 111 24.49 -13.43 2.78
N THR A 112 24.84 -13.87 3.99
CA THR A 112 25.69 -15.05 4.21
C THR A 112 24.96 -16.23 4.84
N THR A 113 23.70 -16.06 5.26
CA THR A 113 22.91 -17.11 5.90
C THR A 113 21.50 -17.15 5.30
N GLU A 114 20.86 -18.32 5.38
CA GLU A 114 19.46 -18.53 4.95
C GLU A 114 18.43 -18.20 6.06
N VAL A 115 18.84 -17.54 7.15
CA VAL A 115 17.94 -17.21 8.27
C VAL A 115 17.09 -15.99 7.91
N ASP A 116 15.77 -16.10 8.05
CA ASP A 116 14.83 -15.05 7.62
C ASP A 116 14.51 -13.99 8.69
N ARG A 117 14.99 -14.18 9.93
CA ARG A 117 14.68 -13.31 11.06
C ARG A 117 15.92 -12.96 11.86
N ILE A 118 16.13 -11.66 12.06
CA ILE A 118 17.13 -11.11 12.98
C ILE A 118 16.41 -10.33 14.07
N GLU A 119 16.72 -10.61 15.33
CA GLU A 119 16.09 -9.99 16.48
C GLU A 119 17.10 -9.43 17.47
N ALA A 120 16.65 -8.45 18.24
CA ALA A 120 17.44 -7.80 19.27
C ALA A 120 16.52 -7.34 20.40
N SER A 121 17.11 -7.06 21.56
CA SER A 121 16.39 -6.42 22.65
C SER A 121 17.18 -5.29 23.27
N ALA A 122 16.48 -4.27 23.75
CA ALA A 122 17.07 -3.16 24.48
C ALA A 122 16.29 -2.89 25.76
N ASP A 123 16.98 -2.51 26.83
CA ASP A 123 16.33 -2.09 28.07
C ASP A 123 15.30 -0.97 27.82
N VAL A 124 14.15 -1.03 28.51
CA VAL A 124 13.08 -0.02 28.36
C VAL A 124 13.56 1.40 28.65
N GLY A 125 14.53 1.58 29.56
CA GLY A 125 15.16 2.87 29.85
C GLY A 125 16.27 3.25 28.87
N ASN A 126 16.79 2.31 28.07
CA ASN A 126 17.81 2.59 27.05
C ASN A 126 17.18 3.09 25.74
N VAL A 127 16.57 4.27 25.81
CA VAL A 127 15.92 4.96 24.67
C VAL A 127 16.88 5.10 23.47
N ARG A 128 18.18 5.24 23.74
CA ARG A 128 19.19 5.41 22.70
C ARG A 128 19.43 4.14 21.89
N SER A 129 19.54 2.99 22.54
CA SER A 129 19.63 1.70 21.84
C SER A 129 18.34 1.42 21.07
N GLN A 130 17.18 1.69 21.66
CA GLN A 130 15.89 1.55 20.94
C GLN A 130 15.82 2.44 19.69
N LYS A 131 16.33 3.68 19.73
CA LYS A 131 16.43 4.54 18.56
C LYS A 131 17.43 3.99 17.53
N ALA A 132 18.54 3.38 17.97
CA ALA A 132 19.51 2.79 17.07
C ALA A 132 18.95 1.57 16.33
N LEU A 133 18.23 0.68 17.02
CA LEU A 133 17.56 -0.48 16.43
C LEU A 133 16.52 -0.07 15.38
N ARG A 134 15.69 0.94 15.69
CA ARG A 134 14.73 1.50 14.70
C ARG A 134 15.43 2.07 13.48
N LYS A 135 16.47 2.88 13.69
CA LYS A 135 17.26 3.43 12.58
C LYS A 135 18.01 2.36 11.79
N ALA A 136 18.29 1.20 12.37
CA ALA A 136 18.85 0.06 11.66
C ALA A 136 17.79 -0.74 10.85
N GLY A 137 16.53 -0.28 10.82
CA GLY A 137 15.45 -0.92 10.07
C GLY A 137 14.60 -1.90 10.90
N MET A 138 14.93 -2.13 12.17
CA MET A 138 14.21 -3.10 13.00
C MET A 138 12.90 -2.52 13.54
N ARG A 139 11.82 -3.31 13.47
CA ARG A 139 10.49 -2.97 13.99
C ARG A 139 10.35 -3.43 15.44
N ARG A 140 9.65 -2.63 16.25
CA ARG A 140 9.33 -2.97 17.65
C ARG A 140 8.20 -3.99 17.70
N GLU A 141 8.39 -5.10 18.42
CA GLU A 141 7.39 -6.18 18.52
C GLU A 141 6.73 -6.28 19.90
N GLY A 142 7.37 -5.82 20.98
CA GLY A 142 6.76 -5.90 22.30
C GLY A 142 7.68 -5.58 23.48
N VAL A 143 7.19 -5.84 24.69
CA VAL A 143 7.93 -5.70 25.95
C VAL A 143 8.03 -7.06 26.64
N LEU A 144 9.25 -7.55 26.80
CA LEU A 144 9.62 -8.74 27.56
C LEU A 144 9.74 -8.36 29.04
N ARG A 145 8.72 -8.70 29.84
CA ARG A 145 8.65 -8.32 31.25
C ARG A 145 9.66 -9.10 32.10
N GLY A 146 10.44 -8.38 32.90
CA GLY A 146 11.41 -8.94 33.85
C GLY A 146 12.49 -9.82 33.22
N ALA A 147 12.85 -9.58 31.97
CA ALA A 147 13.69 -10.44 31.15
C ALA A 147 15.16 -10.49 31.59
N GLN A 148 15.70 -9.41 32.15
CA GLN A 148 17.09 -9.34 32.61
C GLN A 148 17.19 -8.84 34.05
N ARG A 149 18.26 -9.25 34.75
CA ARG A 149 18.59 -8.73 36.09
C ARG A 149 19.81 -7.81 35.98
N ARG A 150 19.67 -6.56 36.42
CA ARG A 150 20.74 -5.56 36.40
C ARG A 150 20.61 -4.62 37.60
N GLY A 151 21.69 -4.49 38.37
CA GLY A 151 21.72 -3.71 39.61
C GLY A 151 20.80 -4.25 40.69
N GLY A 152 20.61 -5.57 40.76
CA GLY A 152 19.76 -6.26 41.73
C GLY A 152 18.28 -6.34 41.36
N GLU A 153 17.82 -5.60 40.35
CA GLU A 153 16.42 -5.49 39.93
C GLU A 153 16.14 -6.21 38.60
N ARG A 154 14.91 -6.69 38.41
CA ARG A 154 14.44 -7.16 37.09
C ARG A 154 14.05 -5.99 36.21
N ARG A 155 14.61 -5.95 35.00
CA ARG A 155 14.35 -4.93 33.98
C ARG A 155 13.51 -5.53 32.85
N ASP A 156 12.60 -4.72 32.34
CA ASP A 156 11.85 -5.00 31.14
C ASP A 156 12.68 -4.66 29.90
N MET A 157 12.59 -5.51 28.88
CA MET A 157 13.30 -5.34 27.62
C MET A 157 12.29 -5.10 26.49
N VAL A 158 12.58 -4.16 25.60
CA VAL A 158 11.80 -3.94 24.37
C VAL A 158 12.39 -4.81 23.27
N GLY A 159 11.57 -5.69 22.69
CA GLY A 159 11.93 -6.57 21.58
C GLY A 159 11.82 -5.87 20.23
N PHE A 160 12.81 -6.09 19.38
CA PHE A 160 12.85 -5.63 18.00
C PHE A 160 13.20 -6.78 17.06
N ALA A 161 12.67 -6.74 15.83
CA ALA A 161 13.04 -7.68 14.79
C ALA A 161 13.05 -7.03 13.41
N ILE A 162 13.80 -7.63 12.50
CA ILE A 162 13.76 -7.37 11.06
C ILE A 162 13.69 -8.70 10.34
N LEU A 163 12.85 -8.79 9.32
CA LEU A 163 12.72 -9.95 8.45
C LEU A 163 13.52 -9.75 7.17
N ARG A 164 13.92 -10.84 6.51
CA ARG A 164 14.53 -10.76 5.18
C ARG A 164 13.63 -10.03 4.19
N SER A 165 12.31 -10.25 4.28
CA SER A 165 11.29 -9.57 3.47
C SER A 165 11.10 -8.08 3.82
N ASP A 166 11.70 -7.59 4.92
CA ASP A 166 11.73 -6.15 5.23
C ASP A 166 12.88 -5.43 4.52
N LEU A 167 13.84 -6.16 3.93
CA LEU A 167 14.87 -5.56 3.09
C LEU A 167 14.29 -5.16 1.72
N PRO A 168 14.77 -4.07 1.11
CA PRO A 168 14.43 -3.74 -0.26
C PRO A 168 14.85 -4.88 -1.19
N ASP A 169 13.90 -5.47 -1.91
CA ASP A 169 14.21 -6.35 -3.03
C ASP A 169 14.61 -5.46 -4.22
N PRO A 170 15.86 -5.55 -4.71
CA PRO A 170 16.33 -4.73 -5.82
C PRO A 170 15.57 -5.01 -7.13
N ASP A 171 14.92 -6.16 -7.25
CA ASP A 171 14.15 -6.57 -8.43
C ASP A 171 12.63 -6.39 -8.24
N ALA A 172 12.19 -5.82 -7.10
CA ALA A 172 10.77 -5.61 -6.85
C ALA A 172 10.15 -4.66 -7.86
N VAL A 173 9.21 -5.19 -8.64
CA VAL A 173 8.39 -4.41 -9.57
C VAL A 173 7.36 -3.63 -8.79
N ARG A 174 7.37 -2.30 -8.94
CA ARG A 174 6.38 -1.42 -8.30
C ARG A 174 5.01 -1.61 -8.95
N GLU A 175 4.00 -1.94 -8.16
CA GLU A 175 2.61 -1.90 -8.63
C GLU A 175 2.19 -0.44 -8.82
N ILE A 176 1.97 -0.04 -10.07
CA ILE A 176 1.49 1.28 -10.43
C ILE A 176 -0.03 1.32 -10.29
N VAL A 177 -0.52 2.23 -9.46
CA VAL A 177 -1.94 2.42 -9.17
C VAL A 177 -2.60 3.40 -10.14
N ALA A 178 -1.90 4.50 -10.46
CA ALA A 178 -2.41 5.53 -11.37
C ALA A 178 -1.25 6.29 -12.04
N THR A 179 -1.49 6.82 -13.24
CA THR A 179 -0.50 7.65 -13.96
C THR A 179 -1.16 8.83 -14.66
N GLY A 180 -0.44 9.94 -14.77
CA GLY A 180 -0.89 11.13 -15.51
C GLY A 180 0.16 12.22 -15.46
N ASP A 181 0.25 13.05 -16.51
CA ASP A 181 1.14 14.23 -16.59
C ASP A 181 2.60 13.98 -16.14
N GLY A 182 3.17 12.82 -16.48
CA GLY A 182 4.54 12.45 -16.10
C GLY A 182 4.72 11.98 -14.65
N ILE A 183 3.63 11.82 -13.89
CA ILE A 183 3.61 11.33 -12.52
C ILE A 183 2.97 9.94 -12.45
N ALA A 184 3.48 9.10 -11.56
CA ALA A 184 2.85 7.83 -11.19
C ALA A 184 2.60 7.74 -9.67
N LEU A 185 1.48 7.15 -9.29
CA LEU A 185 1.21 6.69 -7.93
C LEU A 185 1.48 5.18 -7.87
N ALA A 186 2.26 4.73 -6.89
CA ALA A 186 2.62 3.31 -6.79
C ALA A 186 2.56 2.79 -5.35
N VAL A 187 2.39 1.48 -5.21
CA VAL A 187 2.48 0.80 -3.92
C VAL A 187 3.91 0.98 -3.37
N PRO A 188 4.08 1.38 -2.11
CA PRO A 188 5.41 1.58 -1.54
C PRO A 188 6.19 0.27 -1.40
N LEU A 189 7.49 0.34 -1.63
CA LEU A 189 8.42 -0.75 -1.38
C LEU A 189 9.10 -0.61 -0.01
N PRO A 190 9.63 -1.71 0.57
CA PRO A 190 10.52 -1.63 1.72
C PRO A 190 11.69 -0.67 1.43
N GLY A 191 11.94 0.28 2.33
CA GLY A 191 13.00 1.30 2.19
C GLY A 191 12.56 2.67 1.67
N ASP A 192 11.39 2.81 1.04
CA ASP A 192 10.90 4.11 0.54
C ASP A 192 10.72 5.13 1.69
N ALA A 193 10.34 4.64 2.88
CA ALA A 193 10.21 5.47 4.08
C ALA A 193 11.54 6.08 4.53
N GLU A 194 12.65 5.34 4.39
CA GLU A 194 13.97 5.84 4.73
C GLU A 194 14.46 6.83 3.67
N ALA A 195 14.27 6.51 2.39
CA ALA A 195 14.64 7.37 1.27
C ALA A 195 13.93 8.73 1.32
N MET A 196 12.68 8.76 1.75
CA MET A 196 11.90 9.98 1.93
C MET A 196 12.21 10.73 3.25
N GLY A 197 12.83 10.05 4.21
CA GLY A 197 12.94 10.48 5.60
C GLY A 197 11.64 10.23 6.38
N GLU A 198 11.73 9.48 7.48
CA GLU A 198 10.58 9.02 8.30
C GLU A 198 9.54 10.11 8.57
N GLN A 199 9.98 11.34 8.90
CA GLN A 199 9.09 12.47 9.20
C GLN A 199 8.28 12.95 7.99
N ARG A 200 8.87 12.94 6.80
CA ARG A 200 8.18 13.33 5.55
C ARG A 200 7.26 12.22 5.07
N TYR A 201 7.57 10.98 5.45
CA TYR A 201 6.83 9.79 5.06
C TYR A 201 5.62 9.53 5.95
N ALA A 202 5.70 9.76 7.26
CA ALA A 202 4.68 9.37 8.23
C ALA A 202 3.44 10.29 8.32
N SER A 203 3.21 11.19 7.35
CA SER A 203 2.18 12.26 7.41
C SER A 203 2.26 13.20 8.64
N ASP A 204 3.21 12.97 9.54
CA ASP A 204 3.51 13.79 10.70
C ASP A 204 4.33 15.01 10.29
N PHE A 205 3.65 15.99 9.67
CA PHE A 205 4.22 17.30 9.40
C PHE A 205 4.64 17.96 10.72
N ASP A 206 5.93 17.85 11.08
CA ASP A 206 6.60 18.53 12.20
C ASP A 206 5.69 18.76 13.43
N LEU A 207 4.92 17.74 13.83
CA LEU A 207 4.06 17.86 14.99
C LEU A 207 4.96 17.97 16.22
N ASP A 208 4.59 18.87 17.14
CA ASP A 208 5.34 18.98 18.37
C ASP A 208 5.31 17.65 19.12
N PRO A 209 6.46 17.13 19.58
CA PRO A 209 6.47 15.96 20.43
C PRO A 209 5.71 16.31 21.71
N ASP A 210 4.54 15.70 21.84
CA ASP A 210 3.70 15.81 23.02
C ASP A 210 3.61 14.43 23.66
N ASP A 211 3.96 14.33 24.94
CA ASP A 211 3.99 13.08 25.71
C ASP A 211 2.59 12.50 25.97
N ARG A 212 1.53 13.14 25.47
CA ARG A 212 0.18 12.60 25.50
C ARG A 212 0.07 11.34 24.62
N PRO A 213 -0.58 10.27 25.11
CA PRO A 213 -0.77 9.06 24.32
C PRO A 213 -1.56 9.40 23.05
N LEU A 214 -0.97 9.08 21.88
CA LEU A 214 -1.68 9.14 20.62
C LEU A 214 -2.94 8.28 20.74
N ARG A 215 -4.11 8.90 20.61
CA ARG A 215 -5.32 8.15 20.27
C ARG A 215 -5.12 7.71 18.83
N HIS A 216 -4.59 6.51 18.64
CA HIS A 216 -4.35 5.95 17.32
C HIS A 216 -5.59 6.14 16.44
N HIS A 217 -5.46 6.90 15.36
CA HIS A 217 -6.20 6.59 14.14
C HIS A 217 -5.39 5.47 13.47
N PRO A 218 -5.81 4.21 13.61
CA PRO A 218 -5.11 3.12 12.95
C PRO A 218 -5.37 3.27 11.45
N THR A 219 -4.35 2.99 10.64
CA THR A 219 -4.43 2.84 9.18
C THR A 219 -4.66 4.13 8.37
N SER A 220 -3.59 4.90 8.18
CA SER A 220 -3.48 5.71 6.96
C SER A 220 -2.89 4.84 5.86
N GLU A 221 -3.65 4.65 4.80
CA GLU A 221 -3.17 4.03 3.56
C GLU A 221 -2.26 5.02 2.83
N ARG A 222 -1.32 4.51 2.03
CA ARG A 222 -0.31 5.35 1.37
C ARG A 222 0.17 4.77 0.05
N LEU A 223 0.44 5.69 -0.88
CA LEU A 223 1.17 5.45 -2.12
C LEU A 223 2.39 6.36 -2.18
N VAL A 224 3.39 5.96 -2.96
CA VAL A 224 4.50 6.82 -3.34
C VAL A 224 4.18 7.59 -4.61
N VAL A 225 4.74 8.80 -4.72
CA VAL A 225 4.66 9.65 -5.91
C VAL A 225 5.98 9.52 -6.65
N LEU A 226 5.95 9.10 -7.92
CA LEU A 226 7.12 8.86 -8.75
C LEU A 226 7.12 9.75 -9.99
N ASP A 227 8.31 10.09 -10.46
CA ASP A 227 8.51 10.52 -11.84
C ASP A 227 8.31 9.31 -12.76
N ARG A 228 7.41 9.39 -13.74
CA ARG A 228 7.07 8.24 -14.58
C ARG A 228 8.22 7.83 -15.51
N ALA A 229 9.04 8.77 -15.94
CA ALA A 229 10.10 8.53 -16.92
C ALA A 229 11.37 8.00 -16.24
N THR A 230 11.70 8.50 -15.05
CA THR A 230 12.94 8.13 -14.35
C THR A 230 12.72 7.20 -13.17
N GLU A 231 11.46 6.91 -12.81
CA GLU A 231 11.05 6.17 -11.60
C GLU A 231 11.59 6.77 -10.30
N GLN A 232 11.96 8.06 -10.35
CA GLN A 232 12.52 8.75 -9.19
C GLN A 232 11.42 8.95 -8.15
N LEU A 233 11.72 8.64 -6.90
CA LEU A 233 10.83 8.89 -5.77
C LEU A 233 10.73 10.41 -5.49
N LEU A 234 9.54 10.96 -5.69
CA LEU A 234 9.24 12.39 -5.56
C LEU A 234 8.49 12.74 -4.28
N GLY A 235 7.81 11.77 -3.68
CA GLY A 235 6.80 12.06 -2.67
C GLY A 235 6.11 10.84 -2.10
N ALA A 236 5.20 11.12 -1.18
CA ALA A 236 4.18 10.20 -0.71
C ALA A 236 2.83 10.92 -0.65
N ILE A 237 1.77 10.17 -0.92
CA ILE A 237 0.39 10.62 -0.77
C ILE A 237 -0.39 9.58 0.03
N SER A 238 -1.18 10.02 0.99
CA SER A 238 -1.86 9.14 1.96
C SER A 238 -3.30 9.54 2.18
N TRP A 239 -4.11 8.60 2.64
CA TRP A 239 -5.50 8.83 3.01
C TRP A 239 -5.90 8.01 4.24
N HIS A 240 -6.90 8.49 4.98
CA HIS A 240 -7.51 7.77 6.10
C HIS A 240 -8.97 8.16 6.27
N ALA A 241 -9.76 7.27 6.88
CA ALA A 241 -11.19 7.48 7.04
C ALA A 241 -11.46 8.51 8.15
N VAL A 242 -12.42 9.40 7.89
CA VAL A 242 -12.98 10.33 8.87
C VAL A 242 -14.49 10.15 8.88
N GLY A 243 -15.06 9.91 10.07
CA GLY A 243 -16.49 9.68 10.23
C GLY A 243 -17.23 10.94 10.68
N TYR A 244 -18.34 11.25 10.00
CA TYR A 244 -19.29 12.30 10.37
C TYR A 244 -20.61 11.77 10.93
N GLY A 245 -20.72 10.45 11.06
CA GLY A 245 -21.91 9.76 11.55
C GLY A 245 -21.64 8.29 11.88
N PRO A 246 -22.68 7.54 12.28
CA PRO A 246 -22.51 6.19 12.80
C PRO A 246 -22.42 5.10 11.71
N THR A 247 -22.64 5.44 10.43
CA THR A 247 -22.63 4.49 9.31
C THR A 247 -21.46 4.77 8.38
N ALA A 248 -21.04 3.75 7.62
CA ALA A 248 -19.99 3.88 6.60
C ALA A 248 -20.33 4.92 5.51
N ALA A 249 -21.62 5.14 5.23
CA ALA A 249 -22.09 6.19 4.32
C ALA A 249 -21.83 7.62 4.83
N CYS A 250 -21.50 7.79 6.11
CA CYS A 250 -21.11 9.06 6.69
C CYS A 250 -19.59 9.24 6.77
N GLU A 251 -18.82 8.38 6.11
CA GLU A 251 -17.36 8.48 6.07
C GLU A 251 -16.88 9.32 4.89
N ALA A 252 -15.74 9.97 5.09
CA ALA A 252 -14.99 10.70 4.08
C ALA A 252 -13.54 10.25 4.10
N TRP A 253 -12.83 10.44 2.99
CA TRP A 253 -11.38 10.25 2.94
C TRP A 253 -10.66 11.56 3.22
N ASN A 254 -9.88 11.62 4.29
CA ASN A 254 -8.96 12.73 4.52
C ASN A 254 -7.60 12.42 3.91
N ILE A 255 -7.13 13.28 3.01
CA ILE A 255 -5.89 13.08 2.26
C ILE A 255 -4.74 13.98 2.73
N GLY A 256 -3.51 13.47 2.58
CA GLY A 256 -2.28 14.20 2.85
C GLY A 256 -1.25 13.98 1.75
N LEU A 257 -0.47 15.02 1.42
CA LEU A 257 0.57 14.99 0.41
C LEU A 257 1.89 15.53 0.97
N ALA A 258 2.97 14.79 0.73
CA ALA A 258 4.34 15.21 1.03
C ALA A 258 5.22 15.03 -0.21
N LEU A 259 5.85 16.11 -0.65
CA LEU A 259 6.80 16.09 -1.78
C LEU A 259 8.20 16.49 -1.32
N VAL A 260 9.22 15.92 -1.96
CA VAL A 260 10.61 16.37 -1.79
C VAL A 260 10.76 17.84 -2.25
N PRO A 261 11.58 18.66 -1.57
CA PRO A 261 11.69 20.10 -1.88
C PRO A 261 11.96 20.44 -3.35
N GLU A 262 12.73 19.60 -4.03
CA GLU A 262 13.30 19.83 -5.36
C GLU A 262 12.23 19.85 -6.47
N VAL A 263 11.09 19.18 -6.25
CA VAL A 263 10.00 19.06 -7.23
C VAL A 263 8.79 19.95 -6.94
N ARG A 264 8.83 20.71 -5.84
CA ARG A 264 7.72 21.59 -5.46
C ARG A 264 7.56 22.73 -6.49
N GLY A 265 6.32 23.14 -6.72
CA GLY A 265 5.98 24.21 -7.66
C GLY A 265 6.02 23.82 -9.14
N ARG A 266 6.26 22.54 -9.47
CA ARG A 266 6.34 22.03 -10.86
C ARG A 266 5.11 21.23 -11.32
N GLY A 267 3.99 21.33 -10.61
CA GLY A 267 2.73 20.66 -10.97
C GLY A 267 2.54 19.25 -10.37
N ALA A 268 3.61 18.55 -10.00
CA ALA A 268 3.57 17.18 -9.47
C ALA A 268 2.55 16.97 -8.35
N GLY A 269 2.41 17.93 -7.43
CA GLY A 269 1.44 17.84 -6.33
C GLY A 269 -0.02 17.90 -6.79
N THR A 270 -0.33 18.76 -7.76
CA THR A 270 -1.68 18.84 -8.34
C THR A 270 -2.03 17.53 -9.04
N THR A 271 -1.13 17.02 -9.87
CA THR A 271 -1.32 15.74 -10.57
C THR A 271 -1.48 14.58 -9.59
N ALA A 272 -0.61 14.44 -8.58
CA ALA A 272 -0.71 13.39 -7.58
C ALA A 272 -2.02 13.45 -6.78
N THR A 273 -2.46 14.65 -6.37
CA THR A 273 -3.73 14.84 -5.67
C THR A 273 -4.93 14.49 -6.55
N ARG A 274 -4.91 14.88 -7.83
CA ARG A 274 -5.98 14.53 -8.79
C ARG A 274 -6.05 13.02 -9.03
N LEU A 275 -4.91 12.38 -9.31
CA LEU A 275 -4.83 10.93 -9.53
C LEU A 275 -5.32 10.15 -8.30
N LEU A 276 -4.98 10.59 -7.09
CA LEU A 276 -5.48 9.93 -5.87
C LEU A 276 -7.00 10.14 -5.72
N ALA A 277 -7.51 11.34 -5.97
CA ALA A 277 -8.94 11.60 -5.88
C ALA A 277 -9.75 10.74 -6.87
N GLU A 278 -9.29 10.67 -8.12
CA GLU A 278 -9.86 9.80 -9.16
C GLU A 278 -9.83 8.33 -8.73
N TYR A 279 -8.67 7.86 -8.26
CA TYR A 279 -8.52 6.50 -7.75
C TYR A 279 -9.47 6.19 -6.59
N LEU A 280 -9.58 7.09 -5.60
CA LEU A 280 -10.44 6.90 -4.43
C LEU A 280 -11.93 6.90 -4.80
N PHE A 281 -12.37 7.77 -5.70
CA PHE A 281 -13.74 7.75 -6.19
C PHE A 281 -14.03 6.52 -7.05
N ALA A 282 -13.06 6.05 -7.85
CA ALA A 282 -13.24 4.86 -8.68
C ALA A 282 -13.25 3.56 -7.85
N SER A 283 -12.45 3.50 -6.79
CA SER A 283 -12.23 2.29 -5.98
C SER A 283 -13.11 2.18 -4.73
N THR A 284 -13.78 3.27 -4.33
CA THR A 284 -14.62 3.29 -3.12
C THR A 284 -15.97 3.96 -3.41
N ASP A 285 -16.97 3.67 -2.58
CA ASP A 285 -18.30 4.29 -2.67
C ASP A 285 -18.42 5.57 -1.81
N ILE A 286 -17.31 6.15 -1.36
CA ILE A 286 -17.30 7.37 -0.55
C ILE A 286 -17.56 8.60 -1.43
N ASP A 287 -18.47 9.47 -1.00
CA ASP A 287 -18.87 10.65 -1.79
C ASP A 287 -18.03 11.90 -1.53
N ARG A 288 -17.14 11.84 -0.54
CA ARG A 288 -16.39 13.00 -0.07
C ARG A 288 -14.91 12.68 0.15
N ILE A 289 -14.06 13.46 -0.49
CA ILE A 289 -12.64 13.54 -0.19
C ILE A 289 -12.39 14.91 0.42
N GLU A 290 -11.60 14.97 1.49
CA GLU A 290 -11.28 16.21 2.17
C GLU A 290 -9.80 16.32 2.47
N ALA A 291 -9.35 17.56 2.63
CA ALA A 291 -7.99 17.87 3.00
C ALA A 291 -7.99 19.11 3.89
N SER A 292 -6.98 19.21 4.75
CA SER A 292 -6.74 20.43 5.50
C SER A 292 -5.29 20.88 5.36
N THR A 293 -5.08 22.19 5.38
CA THR A 293 -3.73 22.75 5.30
C THR A 293 -3.62 24.03 6.13
N ASP A 294 -2.40 24.33 6.60
CA ASP A 294 -2.13 25.57 7.33
C ASP A 294 -2.51 26.77 6.46
N ARG A 295 -3.16 27.78 7.05
CA ARG A 295 -3.52 29.03 6.37
C ARG A 295 -2.31 29.72 5.72
N GLU A 296 -1.11 29.55 6.26
CA GLU A 296 0.13 30.10 5.70
C GLU A 296 0.70 29.25 4.55
N ASN A 297 0.22 28.01 4.36
CA ASN A 297 0.68 27.10 3.31
C ASN A 297 -0.03 27.37 1.97
N VAL A 298 0.26 28.54 1.39
CA VAL A 298 -0.26 28.96 0.08
C VAL A 298 0.02 27.93 -1.04
N PRO A 299 1.19 27.25 -1.11
CA PRO A 299 1.41 26.21 -2.10
C PRO A 299 0.39 25.06 -2.03
N ALA A 300 0.09 24.53 -0.84
CA ALA A 300 -0.88 23.46 -0.69
C ALA A 300 -2.31 23.91 -1.04
N GLN A 301 -2.68 25.15 -0.68
CA GLN A 301 -3.97 25.73 -1.07
C GLN A 301 -4.12 25.78 -2.60
N ARG A 302 -3.06 26.16 -3.32
CA ARG A 302 -3.04 26.15 -4.79
C ARG A 302 -3.13 24.75 -5.37
N VAL A 303 -2.48 23.76 -4.74
CA VAL A 303 -2.56 22.36 -5.17
C VAL A 303 -3.99 21.85 -5.05
N LEU A 304 -4.63 22.06 -3.89
CA LEU A 304 -6.02 21.65 -3.64
C LEU A 304 -6.98 22.32 -4.61
N ALA A 305 -6.90 23.65 -4.75
CA ALA A 305 -7.77 24.39 -5.67
C ALA A 305 -7.61 23.95 -7.14
N LYS A 306 -6.37 23.71 -7.60
CA LYS A 306 -6.11 23.22 -8.97
C LYS A 306 -6.50 21.76 -9.18
N ALA A 307 -6.62 20.98 -8.09
CA ALA A 307 -7.10 19.60 -8.13
C ALA A 307 -8.63 19.52 -7.95
N GLY A 308 -9.35 20.63 -8.06
CA GLY A 308 -10.81 20.69 -8.01
C GLY A 308 -11.41 20.87 -6.61
N PHE A 309 -10.60 20.87 -5.55
CA PHE A 309 -11.13 20.99 -4.19
C PHE A 309 -11.63 22.41 -3.90
N ARG A 310 -12.81 22.50 -3.28
CA ARG A 310 -13.48 23.74 -2.87
C ARG A 310 -13.18 24.05 -1.40
N PRO A 311 -12.89 25.32 -1.04
CA PRO A 311 -12.69 25.70 0.36
C PRO A 311 -14.02 25.73 1.11
N GLU A 312 -14.08 25.12 2.30
CA GLU A 312 -15.30 25.04 3.11
C GLU A 312 -15.23 25.84 4.42
N GLY A 313 -14.03 26.06 4.98
CA GLY A 313 -13.95 26.79 6.25
C GLY A 313 -12.57 26.87 6.90
N LEU A 314 -12.56 27.51 8.07
CA LEU A 314 -11.39 27.70 8.92
C LEU A 314 -11.55 26.93 10.23
N ILE A 315 -10.71 25.93 10.45
CA ILE A 315 -10.56 25.20 11.71
C ILE A 315 -9.59 25.98 12.59
N ARG A 316 -10.11 26.69 13.59
CA ARG A 316 -9.30 27.51 14.51
C ARG A 316 -8.50 26.65 15.47
N GLY A 317 -7.18 26.86 15.54
CA GLY A 317 -6.27 26.14 16.44
C GLY A 317 -6.21 24.62 16.23
N GLY A 318 -6.51 24.14 15.02
CA GLY A 318 -6.63 22.71 14.70
C GLY A 318 -5.32 21.92 14.89
N GLN A 319 -4.16 22.54 14.64
CA GLN A 319 -2.87 21.85 14.69
C GLN A 319 -1.89 22.56 15.64
N LEU A 320 -1.12 21.81 16.43
CA LEU A 320 -0.02 22.34 17.24
C LEU A 320 1.30 22.10 16.50
N ARG A 321 2.03 23.17 16.17
CA ARG A 321 3.30 23.10 15.46
C ARG A 321 4.25 24.19 15.92
N GLY A 322 5.45 23.82 16.38
CA GLY A 322 6.47 24.74 16.88
C GLY A 322 6.02 25.52 18.11
N GLY A 323 5.31 24.87 19.03
CA GLY A 323 4.74 25.42 20.26
C GLY A 323 3.50 26.30 20.06
N ARG A 324 3.01 26.44 18.83
CA ARG A 324 1.89 27.35 18.49
C ARG A 324 0.74 26.62 17.85
N ARG A 325 -0.48 26.91 18.33
CA ARG A 325 -1.73 26.49 17.70
C ARG A 325 -1.92 27.26 16.39
N ARG A 326 -2.10 26.52 15.31
CA ARG A 326 -2.27 27.03 13.95
C ARG A 326 -3.69 26.76 13.47
N ASP A 327 -4.20 27.73 12.72
CA ASP A 327 -5.50 27.58 12.05
C ASP A 327 -5.31 26.83 10.73
N MET A 328 -6.23 25.92 10.45
CA MET A 328 -6.23 25.09 9.25
C MET A 328 -7.38 25.50 8.34
N LEU A 329 -7.13 25.63 7.05
CA LEU A 329 -8.16 25.74 6.04
C LEU A 329 -8.63 24.35 5.64
N SER A 330 -9.95 24.16 5.63
CA SER A 330 -10.62 22.92 5.22
C SER A 330 -11.04 23.03 3.76
N TYR A 331 -10.79 21.96 3.01
CA TYR A 331 -11.16 21.80 1.62
C TYR A 331 -11.87 20.47 1.44
N SER A 332 -12.80 20.43 0.48
CA SER A 332 -13.48 19.20 0.08
C SER A 332 -13.54 19.09 -1.44
N LEU A 333 -13.64 17.85 -1.90
CA LEU A 333 -14.03 17.51 -3.25
C LEU A 333 -15.14 16.48 -3.11
N LEU A 334 -16.32 16.81 -3.61
CA LEU A 334 -17.43 15.88 -3.69
C LEU A 334 -17.32 15.07 -4.96
N ARG A 335 -17.85 13.84 -4.92
CA ARG A 335 -17.99 13.01 -6.11
C ARG A 335 -18.73 13.75 -7.23
N THR A 336 -19.70 14.59 -6.88
CA THR A 336 -20.43 15.48 -7.81
C THR A 336 -19.61 16.63 -8.34
N ASP A 337 -18.63 17.14 -7.59
CA ASP A 337 -17.74 18.21 -8.07
C ASP A 337 -16.76 17.67 -9.11
N ALA A 338 -16.27 16.44 -8.92
CA ALA A 338 -15.46 15.72 -9.91
C ALA A 338 -16.27 15.42 -11.20
N ILE A 339 -17.59 15.49 -11.14
CA ILE A 339 -18.49 15.35 -12.29
C ILE A 339 -18.59 16.65 -13.12
N GLU A 340 -18.58 17.82 -12.48
CA GLU A 340 -18.73 19.12 -13.17
C GLU A 340 -17.50 19.53 -14.00
N ASP A 341 -16.27 19.17 -13.61
CA ASP A 341 -15.04 19.53 -14.36
C ASP A 341 -14.79 18.63 -15.60
N ALA A 342 -15.40 17.45 -15.68
CA ALA A 342 -15.21 16.53 -16.82
C ALA A 342 -16.26 16.66 -17.93
N GLU A 343 -17.27 17.52 -17.78
CA GLU A 343 -18.14 17.90 -18.91
C GLU A 343 -17.37 18.64 -20.02
N SER A 344 -16.10 18.99 -19.80
CA SER A 344 -15.23 19.71 -20.74
C SER A 344 -14.02 18.92 -21.25
N ALA A 345 -13.85 17.63 -20.92
CA ALA A 345 -12.73 16.83 -21.42
C ALA A 345 -13.21 15.75 -22.39
N ASP A 346 -12.60 15.69 -23.57
CA ASP A 346 -12.87 14.64 -24.57
C ASP A 346 -12.68 13.25 -23.93
N ARG A 347 -13.75 12.44 -23.95
CA ARG A 347 -13.74 11.08 -23.40
C ARG A 347 -12.76 10.22 -24.18
N HIS A 348 -11.91 9.46 -23.50
CA HIS A 348 -11.01 8.53 -24.16
C HIS A 348 -11.82 7.37 -24.76
N VAL A 349 -11.97 7.41 -26.09
CA VAL A 349 -12.63 6.37 -26.88
C VAL A 349 -11.74 5.13 -26.90
N VAL A 350 -12.28 4.01 -26.42
CA VAL A 350 -11.61 2.70 -26.40
C VAL A 350 -11.79 2.01 -27.75
N ILE A 351 -13.03 1.94 -28.22
CA ILE A 351 -13.37 1.34 -29.51
C ILE A 351 -14.71 1.91 -30.02
N GLU A 352 -14.82 2.13 -31.33
CA GLU A 352 -16.02 2.60 -32.00
C GLU A 352 -16.31 1.75 -33.23
N ARG A 353 -17.52 1.17 -33.32
CA ARG A 353 -18.08 0.60 -34.56
C ARG A 353 -19.61 0.64 -34.52
N ASP A 354 -20.21 0.56 -35.71
CA ASP A 354 -21.66 0.36 -35.88
C ASP A 354 -22.54 1.37 -35.12
N GLY A 355 -22.06 2.62 -34.99
CA GLY A 355 -22.78 3.69 -34.29
C GLY A 355 -22.71 3.62 -32.76
N VAL A 356 -21.87 2.74 -32.20
CA VAL A 356 -21.66 2.58 -30.75
C VAL A 356 -20.19 2.82 -30.41
N VAL A 357 -19.97 3.59 -29.35
CA VAL A 357 -18.66 3.87 -28.77
C VAL A 357 -18.58 3.22 -27.40
N LEU A 358 -17.50 2.47 -27.13
CA LEU A 358 -17.05 2.19 -25.78
C LEU A 358 -15.99 3.22 -25.40
N ALA A 359 -16.18 3.89 -24.27
CA ALA A 359 -15.25 4.87 -23.75
C ALA A 359 -14.99 4.62 -22.27
N GLU A 360 -13.85 5.14 -21.80
CA GLU A 360 -13.60 5.23 -20.35
C GLU A 360 -14.78 5.96 -19.67
N PRO A 361 -15.24 5.49 -18.49
CA PRO A 361 -16.40 6.06 -17.84
C PRO A 361 -16.23 7.55 -17.58
N GLY A 362 -17.17 8.34 -18.12
CA GLY A 362 -17.30 9.73 -17.74
C GLY A 362 -17.90 9.84 -16.34
N PRO A 363 -17.72 10.97 -15.66
CA PRO A 363 -18.30 11.11 -14.34
C PRO A 363 -19.83 11.02 -14.35
N GLY A 364 -20.40 10.33 -13.37
CA GLY A 364 -21.84 10.07 -13.29
C GLY A 364 -22.32 8.88 -14.14
N ASP A 365 -21.54 8.42 -15.11
CA ASP A 365 -21.92 7.28 -15.96
C ASP A 365 -22.05 5.98 -15.15
N ARG A 366 -21.21 5.80 -14.13
CA ARG A 366 -21.30 4.65 -13.21
C ARG A 366 -22.61 4.64 -12.43
N GLU A 367 -23.04 5.81 -11.93
CA GLU A 367 -24.32 5.94 -11.24
C GLU A 367 -25.49 5.75 -12.22
N ALA A 368 -25.41 6.33 -13.42
CA ALA A 368 -26.40 6.15 -14.47
C ALA A 368 -26.49 4.68 -14.92
N PHE A 369 -25.36 3.96 -14.97
CA PHE A 369 -25.30 2.53 -15.24
C PHE A 369 -25.97 1.73 -14.11
N TYR A 370 -25.67 2.02 -12.85
CA TYR A 370 -26.33 1.36 -11.71
C TYR A 370 -27.82 1.65 -11.69
N VAL A 371 -28.25 2.88 -11.93
CA VAL A 371 -29.67 3.25 -12.05
C VAL A 371 -30.33 2.56 -13.26
N ALA A 372 -29.65 2.47 -14.40
CA ALA A 372 -30.14 1.74 -15.58
C ALA A 372 -30.25 0.23 -15.32
N ALA A 373 -29.35 -0.33 -14.51
CA ALA A 373 -29.34 -1.72 -14.06
C ALA A 373 -30.32 -1.97 -12.89
N ALA A 374 -30.64 -0.94 -12.08
CA ALA A 374 -31.50 -0.99 -10.89
C ALA A 374 -33.00 -1.16 -11.18
N GLY A 375 -33.34 -1.70 -12.36
CA GLY A 375 -34.72 -2.08 -12.73
C GLY A 375 -35.07 -3.51 -12.31
N ASP A 376 -35.85 -4.20 -13.15
CA ASP A 376 -36.44 -5.54 -12.97
C ASP A 376 -35.46 -6.68 -12.59
N PHE A 377 -34.15 -6.39 -12.50
CA PHE A 377 -33.05 -7.33 -12.28
C PHE A 377 -32.18 -7.02 -11.05
N ALA A 378 -32.56 -6.03 -10.21
CA ALA A 378 -31.88 -5.77 -8.94
C ALA A 378 -31.93 -7.01 -8.03
N VAL A 379 -30.78 -7.39 -7.45
CA VAL A 379 -30.72 -8.48 -6.48
C VAL A 379 -31.17 -7.99 -5.10
N ASP A 380 -31.73 -8.90 -4.30
CA ASP A 380 -32.19 -8.52 -2.95
C ASP A 380 -31.01 -8.10 -2.06
N PRO A 381 -31.18 -7.08 -1.21
CA PRO A 381 -30.18 -6.76 -0.20
C PRO A 381 -29.99 -7.97 0.73
N ASP A 382 -28.74 -8.31 0.98
CA ASP A 382 -28.36 -9.43 1.84
C ASP A 382 -27.39 -8.92 2.91
N ASP A 383 -27.88 -8.83 4.15
CA ASP A 383 -27.13 -8.32 5.30
C ASP A 383 -26.08 -9.33 5.82
N ARG A 384 -26.02 -10.53 5.23
CA ARG A 384 -24.99 -11.52 5.57
C ARG A 384 -23.63 -11.06 5.02
N PRO A 385 -22.54 -11.33 5.75
CA PRO A 385 -21.19 -10.96 5.29
C PRO A 385 -20.91 -11.65 3.95
N ARG A 386 -20.54 -10.86 2.94
CA ARG A 386 -20.01 -11.38 1.67
C ARG A 386 -18.87 -12.35 1.98
N VAL A 387 -18.93 -13.55 1.43
CA VAL A 387 -17.76 -14.44 1.37
C VAL A 387 -16.76 -13.75 0.46
N ALA A 388 -15.66 -13.27 1.03
CA ALA A 388 -14.75 -12.34 0.37
C ALA A 388 -14.07 -12.94 -0.87
N GLY A 389 -14.05 -12.15 -1.93
CA GLY A 389 -13.10 -12.22 -3.05
C GLY A 389 -13.02 -10.81 -3.67
N PRO A 390 -11.84 -10.32 -4.08
CA PRO A 390 -11.71 -9.00 -4.69
C PRO A 390 -12.10 -9.09 -6.17
N ALA A 391 -13.39 -9.08 -6.48
CA ALA A 391 -13.81 -8.81 -7.86
C ALA A 391 -13.70 -7.29 -8.08
N ARG A 392 -12.53 -6.81 -8.52
CA ARG A 392 -12.42 -5.47 -9.12
C ARG A 392 -13.23 -5.50 -10.42
N THR A 393 -14.48 -5.08 -10.36
CA THR A 393 -15.33 -4.92 -11.54
C THR A 393 -14.89 -3.67 -12.30
N SER A 394 -14.44 -3.87 -13.53
CA SER A 394 -14.10 -2.80 -14.47
C SER A 394 -15.34 -2.41 -15.29
N LEU A 395 -15.36 -1.19 -15.85
CA LEU A 395 -16.53 -0.62 -16.53
C LEU A 395 -16.08 0.22 -17.74
N PHE A 396 -16.84 0.15 -18.83
CA PHE A 396 -16.85 1.15 -19.90
C PHE A 396 -18.25 1.74 -20.08
N SER A 397 -18.29 2.99 -20.51
CA SER A 397 -19.52 3.66 -20.94
C SER A 397 -19.84 3.30 -22.38
N VAL A 398 -21.13 3.10 -22.66
CA VAL A 398 -21.67 2.86 -24.01
C VAL A 398 -22.29 4.18 -24.48
N LEU A 399 -21.73 4.78 -25.53
CA LEU A 399 -22.17 6.08 -26.07
C LEU A 399 -22.68 5.93 -27.52
N ASP A 400 -23.58 6.82 -27.91
CA ASP A 400 -23.98 6.97 -29.32
C ASP A 400 -22.85 7.66 -30.09
N ALA A 401 -22.37 7.05 -31.17
CA ALA A 401 -21.24 7.60 -31.92
C ALA A 401 -21.58 8.93 -32.62
N GLY A 402 -22.85 9.17 -32.94
CA GLY A 402 -23.29 10.37 -33.64
C GLY A 402 -23.56 11.55 -32.72
N THR A 403 -24.15 11.29 -31.55
CA THR A 403 -24.55 12.34 -30.60
C THR A 403 -23.65 12.48 -29.38
N GLY A 404 -22.87 11.44 -29.05
CA GLY A 404 -22.10 11.36 -27.81
C GLY A 404 -22.94 11.04 -26.58
N ASP A 405 -24.25 10.81 -26.74
CA ASP A 405 -25.16 10.57 -25.61
C ASP A 405 -24.82 9.26 -24.91
N LEU A 406 -24.92 9.25 -23.58
CA LEU A 406 -24.83 8.02 -22.79
C LEU A 406 -26.02 7.11 -23.11
N LEU A 407 -25.72 5.87 -23.51
CA LEU A 407 -26.70 4.82 -23.81
C LEU A 407 -26.75 3.74 -22.73
N GLY A 408 -25.68 3.58 -21.95
CA GLY A 408 -25.56 2.59 -20.90
C GLY A 408 -24.11 2.33 -20.51
N GLY A 409 -23.83 1.15 -19.98
CA GLY A 409 -22.49 0.70 -19.63
C GLY A 409 -22.32 -0.81 -19.81
N VAL A 410 -21.07 -1.24 -19.92
CA VAL A 410 -20.67 -2.66 -19.89
C VAL A 410 -19.60 -2.86 -18.83
N SER A 411 -19.69 -3.94 -18.08
CA SER A 411 -18.76 -4.26 -16.99
C SER A 411 -18.11 -5.62 -17.19
N TRP A 412 -16.94 -5.82 -16.60
CA TRP A 412 -16.28 -7.12 -16.58
C TRP A 412 -15.45 -7.33 -15.31
N HIS A 413 -15.26 -8.60 -14.93
CA HIS A 413 -14.38 -9.01 -13.84
C HIS A 413 -13.83 -10.40 -14.12
N ALA A 414 -12.69 -10.74 -13.50
CA ALA A 414 -12.11 -12.07 -13.64
C ALA A 414 -12.88 -13.10 -12.80
N VAL A 415 -13.04 -14.30 -13.34
CA VAL A 415 -13.49 -15.50 -12.64
C VAL A 415 -12.48 -16.61 -12.84
N ASP A 416 -12.23 -17.42 -11.81
CA ASP A 416 -11.19 -18.45 -11.82
C ASP A 416 -11.77 -19.86 -11.84
N TYR A 417 -11.23 -20.71 -12.71
CA TYR A 417 -11.54 -22.13 -12.79
C TYR A 417 -10.33 -23.04 -12.44
N GLY A 418 -9.23 -22.45 -11.97
CA GLY A 418 -8.00 -23.16 -11.59
C GLY A 418 -6.94 -22.23 -10.98
N GLY A 419 -5.79 -22.79 -10.60
CA GLY A 419 -4.74 -22.07 -9.85
C GLY A 419 -3.75 -21.25 -10.69
N THR A 420 -4.00 -21.08 -11.99
CA THR A 420 -3.12 -20.34 -12.92
C THR A 420 -3.93 -19.33 -13.72
N VAL A 421 -3.30 -18.24 -14.18
CA VAL A 421 -3.96 -17.20 -15.01
C VAL A 421 -4.64 -17.76 -16.25
N SER A 422 -4.07 -18.80 -16.88
CA SER A 422 -4.68 -19.48 -18.04
C SER A 422 -5.98 -20.24 -17.72
N CYS A 423 -6.35 -20.39 -16.44
CA CYS A 423 -7.61 -20.97 -16.00
C CYS A 423 -8.66 -19.91 -15.66
N SER A 424 -8.38 -18.62 -15.89
CA SER A 424 -9.30 -17.53 -15.62
C SER A 424 -10.11 -17.17 -16.87
N ALA A 425 -11.29 -16.59 -16.68
CA ALA A 425 -12.14 -16.04 -17.74
C ALA A 425 -12.63 -14.65 -17.37
N TRP A 426 -13.01 -13.86 -18.37
CA TRP A 426 -13.70 -12.59 -18.15
C TRP A 426 -15.21 -12.82 -18.08
N ASN A 427 -15.82 -12.51 -16.94
CA ASN A 427 -17.27 -12.49 -16.80
C ASN A 427 -17.79 -11.06 -17.05
N ILE A 428 -18.69 -10.90 -18.03
CA ILE A 428 -19.19 -9.60 -18.48
C ILE A 428 -20.65 -9.36 -18.09
N GLY A 429 -21.00 -8.09 -17.90
CA GLY A 429 -22.36 -7.60 -17.68
C GLY A 429 -22.67 -6.38 -18.54
N ILE A 430 -23.97 -6.11 -18.74
CA ILE A 430 -24.44 -4.93 -19.48
C ILE A 430 -25.69 -4.33 -18.83
N GLY A 431 -25.80 -3.01 -18.92
CA GLY A 431 -26.93 -2.22 -18.44
C GLY A 431 -27.20 -1.08 -19.41
N LEU A 432 -28.38 -1.08 -20.03
CA LEU A 432 -28.79 -0.03 -20.98
C LEU A 432 -29.86 0.87 -20.38
N LEU A 433 -29.72 2.16 -20.63
CA LEU A 433 -30.74 3.15 -20.32
C LEU A 433 -32.05 2.82 -21.06
N PRO A 434 -33.23 3.09 -20.49
CA PRO A 434 -34.51 2.72 -21.11
C PRO A 434 -34.65 3.16 -22.57
N ALA A 435 -34.18 4.36 -22.92
CA ALA A 435 -34.23 4.92 -24.28
C ALA A 435 -33.30 4.22 -25.30
N ALA A 436 -32.31 3.45 -24.82
CA ALA A 436 -31.36 2.73 -25.67
C ALA A 436 -31.78 1.26 -25.94
N ARG A 437 -32.80 0.74 -25.23
CA ARG A 437 -33.23 -0.66 -25.34
C ARG A 437 -33.94 -0.93 -26.67
N GLY A 438 -33.86 -2.17 -27.16
CA GLY A 438 -34.55 -2.61 -28.38
C GLY A 438 -33.94 -2.13 -29.71
N ARG A 439 -32.85 -1.34 -29.66
CA ARG A 439 -32.18 -0.74 -30.83
C ARG A 439 -30.97 -1.53 -31.35
N GLY A 440 -30.67 -2.70 -30.77
CA GLY A 440 -29.48 -3.51 -31.11
C GLY A 440 -28.18 -3.07 -30.41
N ILE A 441 -28.21 -1.98 -29.64
CA ILE A 441 -27.05 -1.41 -28.93
C ILE A 441 -26.38 -2.44 -28.00
N GLY A 442 -27.16 -3.28 -27.31
CA GLY A 442 -26.61 -4.28 -26.38
C GLY A 442 -25.70 -5.29 -27.07
N THR A 443 -26.14 -5.83 -28.21
CA THR A 443 -25.33 -6.73 -29.04
C THR A 443 -24.05 -6.06 -29.53
N ALA A 444 -24.14 -4.80 -29.99
CA ALA A 444 -22.99 -4.06 -30.49
C ALA A 444 -21.96 -3.81 -29.36
N ALA A 445 -22.41 -3.32 -28.20
CA ALA A 445 -21.56 -3.05 -27.05
C ALA A 445 -20.85 -4.30 -26.53
N GLN A 446 -21.55 -5.44 -26.46
CA GLN A 446 -20.94 -6.71 -26.03
C GLN A 446 -19.88 -7.23 -27.01
N ARG A 447 -20.12 -7.10 -28.32
CA ARG A 447 -19.11 -7.45 -29.34
C ARG A 447 -17.86 -6.59 -29.21
N LEU A 448 -18.05 -5.28 -29.05
CA LEU A 448 -16.95 -4.33 -28.86
C LEU A 448 -16.15 -4.65 -27.59
N LEU A 449 -16.83 -5.01 -26.49
CA LEU A 449 -16.16 -5.40 -25.25
C LEU A 449 -15.37 -6.70 -25.44
N VAL A 450 -15.95 -7.72 -26.10
CA VAL A 450 -15.25 -8.98 -26.40
C VAL A 450 -14.02 -8.71 -27.28
N GLU A 451 -14.16 -7.92 -28.34
CA GLU A 451 -13.06 -7.54 -29.22
C GLU A 451 -11.94 -6.87 -28.42
N HIS A 452 -12.28 -5.91 -27.56
CA HIS A 452 -11.32 -5.26 -26.70
C HIS A 452 -10.62 -6.25 -25.75
N LEU A 453 -11.37 -7.05 -24.99
CA LEU A 453 -10.81 -7.97 -24.00
C LEU A 453 -9.89 -9.02 -24.62
N LEU A 454 -10.25 -9.58 -25.78
CA LEU A 454 -9.41 -10.55 -26.47
C LEU A 454 -8.18 -9.89 -27.12
N ALA A 455 -8.28 -8.63 -27.55
CA ALA A 455 -7.15 -7.92 -28.15
C ALA A 455 -6.13 -7.41 -27.11
N THR A 456 -6.57 -7.09 -25.89
CA THR A 456 -5.72 -6.47 -24.85
C THR A 456 -5.31 -7.43 -23.74
N THR A 457 -5.88 -8.63 -23.68
CA THR A 457 -5.59 -9.63 -22.65
C THR A 457 -5.28 -11.00 -23.23
N GLU A 458 -4.51 -11.81 -22.50
CA GLU A 458 -4.14 -13.19 -22.86
C GLU A 458 -5.17 -14.24 -22.43
N LEU A 459 -6.32 -13.83 -21.84
CA LEU A 459 -7.36 -14.79 -21.47
C LEU A 459 -8.12 -15.27 -22.70
N ASP A 460 -8.40 -16.57 -22.76
CA ASP A 460 -9.01 -17.20 -23.94
C ASP A 460 -10.54 -17.27 -23.86
N ARG A 461 -11.15 -16.92 -22.73
CA ARG A 461 -12.58 -17.08 -22.48
C ARG A 461 -13.22 -15.80 -21.97
N VAL A 462 -14.34 -15.44 -22.59
CA VAL A 462 -15.30 -14.46 -22.10
C VAL A 462 -16.63 -15.16 -21.84
N GLU A 463 -17.28 -14.85 -20.74
CA GLU A 463 -18.54 -15.46 -20.34
C GLU A 463 -19.53 -14.43 -19.79
N ALA A 464 -20.81 -14.78 -19.83
CA ALA A 464 -21.88 -13.95 -19.29
C ALA A 464 -22.97 -14.83 -18.71
N SER A 465 -23.72 -14.29 -17.74
CA SER A 465 -24.89 -14.96 -17.18
C SER A 465 -26.05 -13.99 -17.10
N THR A 466 -27.25 -14.45 -17.48
CA THR A 466 -28.47 -13.64 -17.41
C THR A 466 -29.63 -14.47 -16.91
N ASP A 467 -30.66 -13.82 -16.39
CA ASP A 467 -31.88 -14.49 -15.92
C ASP A 467 -32.51 -15.32 -17.04
N ILE A 468 -33.02 -16.51 -16.71
CA ILE A 468 -33.69 -17.40 -17.67
C ILE A 468 -34.91 -16.75 -18.34
N ASP A 469 -35.55 -15.79 -17.68
CA ASP A 469 -36.67 -15.03 -18.23
C ASP A 469 -36.22 -13.80 -19.05
N ASN A 470 -34.94 -13.42 -18.98
CA ASN A 470 -34.38 -12.30 -19.76
C ASN A 470 -34.06 -12.73 -21.20
N VAL A 471 -35.11 -13.02 -21.97
CA VAL A 471 -35.01 -13.47 -23.37
C VAL A 471 -34.35 -12.42 -24.27
N ALA A 472 -34.47 -11.14 -23.94
CA ALA A 472 -33.84 -10.07 -24.71
C ALA A 472 -32.31 -10.16 -24.65
N GLU A 473 -31.76 -10.34 -23.45
CA GLU A 473 -30.32 -10.48 -23.22
C GLU A 473 -29.77 -11.80 -23.78
N GLN A 474 -30.51 -12.90 -23.63
CA GLN A 474 -30.14 -14.18 -24.24
C GLN A 474 -29.94 -14.04 -25.76
N ARG A 475 -30.89 -13.39 -26.44
CA ARG A 475 -30.77 -13.09 -27.88
C ARG A 475 -29.62 -12.11 -28.18
N ALA A 476 -29.32 -11.18 -27.28
CA ALA A 476 -28.24 -10.23 -27.47
C ALA A 476 -26.88 -10.93 -27.42
N LEU A 477 -26.66 -11.80 -26.43
CA LEU A 477 -25.47 -12.63 -26.26
C LEU A 477 -25.28 -13.60 -27.44
N GLU A 478 -26.33 -14.31 -27.86
CA GLU A 478 -26.28 -15.21 -29.02
C GLU A 478 -25.89 -14.47 -30.30
N LYS A 479 -26.48 -13.27 -30.53
CA LYS A 479 -26.08 -12.42 -31.66
C LYS A 479 -24.67 -11.88 -31.50
N ALA A 480 -24.22 -11.62 -30.29
CA ALA A 480 -22.85 -11.16 -30.02
C ALA A 480 -21.80 -12.27 -30.25
N GLY A 481 -22.22 -13.51 -30.50
CA GLY A 481 -21.35 -14.64 -30.82
C GLY A 481 -21.18 -15.63 -29.67
N PHE A 482 -21.78 -15.36 -28.50
CA PHE A 482 -21.72 -16.29 -27.38
C PHE A 482 -22.58 -17.54 -27.65
N ARG A 483 -22.12 -18.68 -27.14
CA ARG A 483 -22.87 -19.93 -27.16
C ARG A 483 -23.46 -20.20 -25.78
N ARG A 484 -24.70 -20.67 -25.76
CA ARG A 484 -25.35 -21.13 -24.52
C ARG A 484 -24.70 -22.42 -24.04
N GLU A 485 -24.21 -22.43 -22.82
CA GLU A 485 -23.48 -23.58 -22.26
C GLU A 485 -24.27 -24.30 -21.15
N GLY A 486 -25.17 -23.60 -20.45
CA GLY A 486 -25.93 -24.24 -19.38
C GLY A 486 -26.94 -23.35 -18.66
N VAL A 487 -27.55 -23.92 -17.61
CA VAL A 487 -28.45 -23.22 -16.68
C VAL A 487 -27.96 -23.43 -15.25
N LEU A 488 -27.63 -22.34 -14.58
CA LEU A 488 -27.24 -22.28 -13.18
C LEU A 488 -28.50 -22.19 -12.32
N ARG A 489 -28.92 -23.31 -11.74
CA ARG A 489 -30.17 -23.40 -10.97
C ARG A 489 -30.07 -22.65 -9.64
N GLY A 490 -31.06 -21.80 -9.34
CA GLY A 490 -31.14 -21.03 -8.10
C GLY A 490 -29.94 -20.10 -7.84
N ALA A 491 -29.23 -19.70 -8.88
CA ALA A 491 -27.97 -18.97 -8.75
C ALA A 491 -28.14 -17.53 -8.24
N GLN A 492 -29.30 -16.91 -8.47
CA GLN A 492 -29.56 -15.52 -8.05
C GLN A 492 -30.80 -15.42 -7.16
N LEU A 493 -30.74 -14.62 -6.09
CA LEU A 493 -31.89 -14.27 -5.25
C LEU A 493 -32.40 -12.88 -5.66
N ARG A 494 -33.67 -12.80 -6.09
CA ARG A 494 -34.31 -11.54 -6.50
C ARG A 494 -35.78 -11.53 -6.13
N GLY A 495 -36.25 -10.47 -5.47
CA GLY A 495 -37.63 -10.35 -4.98
C GLY A 495 -38.06 -11.49 -4.06
N GLY A 496 -37.14 -12.02 -3.23
CA GLY A 496 -37.36 -13.16 -2.35
C GLY A 496 -37.39 -14.53 -3.03
N VAL A 497 -37.16 -14.59 -4.35
CA VAL A 497 -37.24 -15.83 -5.14
C VAL A 497 -35.87 -16.18 -5.72
N ARG A 498 -35.46 -17.45 -5.56
CA ARG A 498 -34.27 -18.00 -6.22
C ARG A 498 -34.58 -18.23 -7.69
N ARG A 499 -33.85 -17.54 -8.57
CA ARG A 499 -33.97 -17.60 -10.02
C ARG A 499 -32.79 -18.34 -10.64
N ASP A 500 -33.10 -18.98 -11.77
CA ASP A 500 -32.12 -19.68 -12.60
C ASP A 500 -31.46 -18.68 -13.55
N LEU A 501 -30.14 -18.82 -13.77
CA LEU A 501 -29.41 -18.04 -14.77
C LEU A 501 -29.02 -18.93 -15.94
N VAL A 502 -29.16 -18.43 -17.16
CA VAL A 502 -28.59 -19.07 -18.36
C VAL A 502 -27.15 -18.58 -18.52
N HIS A 503 -26.21 -19.51 -18.65
CA HIS A 503 -24.79 -19.25 -18.79
C HIS A 503 -24.35 -19.33 -20.25
N TYR A 504 -23.53 -18.38 -20.65
CA TYR A 504 -23.02 -18.21 -22.01
C TYR A 504 -21.50 -18.09 -22.01
N GLY A 505 -20.85 -18.71 -22.98
CA GLY A 505 -19.40 -18.63 -23.17
C GLY A 505 -19.03 -18.30 -24.62
N LEU A 506 -17.90 -17.62 -24.78
CA LEU A 506 -17.25 -17.32 -26.04
C LEU A 506 -15.74 -17.53 -25.82
N VAL A 507 -15.12 -18.36 -26.66
CA VAL A 507 -13.67 -18.59 -26.60
C VAL A 507 -12.96 -17.92 -27.77
N ARG A 508 -11.68 -17.58 -27.62
CA ARG A 508 -10.86 -16.90 -28.63
C ARG A 508 -10.95 -17.55 -30.02
N SER A 509 -10.93 -18.88 -30.07
CA SER A 509 -11.08 -19.65 -31.31
C SER A 509 -12.43 -19.51 -32.01
N ASP A 510 -13.46 -18.99 -31.33
CA ASP A 510 -14.78 -18.70 -31.94
C ASP A 510 -14.79 -17.40 -32.75
N VAL A 511 -13.78 -16.54 -32.59
CA VAL A 511 -13.67 -15.23 -33.25
C VAL A 511 -12.56 -15.22 -34.33
N GLU A 512 -11.58 -16.13 -34.22
CA GLU A 512 -10.46 -16.26 -35.17
C GLU A 512 -10.76 -17.18 -36.37
N ALA A 513 -11.94 -17.81 -36.41
CA ALA A 513 -12.43 -18.66 -37.49
C ALA A 513 -13.45 -17.93 -38.36
#